data_AF-A0A0V0RDJ8-F1
#
_entry.id   AF-A0A0V0RDJ8-F1
#
_cell.length_a   1.000
_cell.length_b   1.000
_cell.length_c   1.000
_cell.angle_alpha   90.00
_cell.angle_beta   90.00
_cell.angle_gamma   90.00
#
_symmetry.space_group_name_H-M   'P 1'
#
loop_
_entity.id
_entity.type
_entity.pdbx_description
1 polymer ?
#
loop_
_entity_poly.entity_id
_entity_poly.type
_entity_poly.pdbx_seq_one_letter_code
_entity_poly.pdbx_strand_id
1 'polypeptide(L)'
;LERNFENVKLYMNSTSSPKVFENEIHNNNNRPSPSSSYWKNSPETLLNFYLKEVKNTFHKQTADKCIEFAVRCLTLTKISYGYTNTTLLAVHHCMLAKIYWKLKNLSNQTCDHAKAALQYLTLLPTKGKLQLDASEQTEQNLQQLNVALESMLLIGQVQHTNGQYAESNRFFKRALILLRRNKSNLPNEKLAQYWLTEFNCEIIMNYLNLNKIEDAKQHLNRATATLDENNIDSTIKLISTIILFGDTTNKRQDKSSAAQYYKKALELTKFIQNQRDIRTADLMVNIVRASTKEKQQQQDFLKLRHCLEHAMTIYIEQLLDSTDVRIIDANNLLHKLNVENSDGVFPFYK
;
A
#
# COMPACT_ATOMS: atom_id res chain seq x y z
N LEU A 1 -7.73 -12.29 18.03
CA LEU A 1 -7.54 -10.82 17.90
C LEU A 1 -6.56 -10.43 16.79
N GLU A 2 -5.77 -11.35 16.23
CA GLU A 2 -4.88 -11.09 15.07
C GLU A 2 -5.51 -11.34 13.69
N ARG A 3 -6.61 -12.09 13.58
CA ARG A 3 -7.33 -12.35 12.30
C ARG A 3 -8.06 -11.14 11.70
N ASN A 4 -8.16 -10.02 12.40
CA ASN A 4 -8.91 -8.84 11.92
C ASN A 4 -8.08 -7.84 11.09
N PHE A 5 -6.76 -8.00 11.01
CA PHE A 5 -5.90 -7.12 10.20
C PHE A 5 -5.94 -7.42 8.72
N GLU A 6 -6.16 -8.68 8.39
CA GLU A 6 -6.34 -9.10 7.01
C GLU A 6 -7.64 -8.51 6.45
N ASN A 7 -8.72 -8.44 7.25
CA ASN A 7 -10.04 -7.96 6.80
C ASN A 7 -10.14 -6.48 6.37
N VAL A 8 -9.15 -5.64 6.68
CA VAL A 8 -9.15 -4.23 6.27
C VAL A 8 -8.19 -3.96 5.09
N LYS A 9 -7.24 -4.88 4.82
CA LYS A 9 -6.55 -4.99 3.53
C LYS A 9 -7.28 -5.93 2.55
N LEU A 10 -8.26 -6.72 3.03
CA LEU A 10 -9.16 -7.64 2.33
C LEU A 10 -10.60 -7.09 2.24
N TYR A 11 -10.86 -5.99 1.52
CA TYR A 11 -12.25 -5.56 1.23
C TYR A 11 -12.95 -6.47 0.19
N MET A 12 -12.94 -7.77 0.46
CA MET A 12 -13.54 -8.85 -0.32
C MET A 12 -13.90 -10.05 0.58
N ASN A 13 -14.20 -9.85 1.86
CA ASN A 13 -14.68 -10.89 2.77
C ASN A 13 -15.94 -10.43 3.52
N SER A 14 -17.02 -10.10 2.80
CA SER A 14 -18.40 -10.12 3.31
C SER A 14 -19.38 -9.47 2.30
N THR A 15 -19.84 -10.23 1.33
CA THR A 15 -21.25 -10.13 0.91
C THR A 15 -21.95 -11.37 1.43
N SER A 16 -22.26 -11.34 2.73
CA SER A 16 -23.35 -12.06 3.37
C SER A 16 -23.21 -11.90 4.87
N SER A 17 -24.22 -11.31 5.52
CA SER A 17 -24.52 -11.54 6.93
C SER A 17 -24.37 -13.05 7.24
N PRO A 18 -23.60 -13.47 8.26
CA PRO A 18 -23.44 -14.86 8.63
C PRO A 18 -24.61 -15.25 9.53
N LYS A 19 -25.78 -15.50 8.94
CA LYS A 19 -26.79 -16.33 9.57
C LYS A 19 -27.39 -17.25 8.52
N VAL A 20 -27.56 -18.49 8.96
CA VAL A 20 -28.13 -19.66 8.29
C VAL A 20 -27.11 -20.55 7.56
N PHE A 21 -26.91 -21.72 8.19
CA PHE A 21 -26.22 -22.95 7.76
C PHE A 21 -24.75 -23.14 8.16
N GLU A 22 -24.51 -23.20 9.47
CA GLU A 22 -23.74 -24.33 10.00
C GLU A 22 -24.54 -25.60 9.74
N ASN A 23 -24.14 -26.40 8.76
CA ASN A 23 -23.97 -27.85 8.89
C ASN A 23 -23.46 -28.44 7.55
N GLU A 24 -22.48 -29.32 7.70
CA GLU A 24 -21.94 -30.25 6.70
C GLU A 24 -21.09 -29.67 5.55
N ILE A 25 -19.77 -29.54 5.78
CA ILE A 25 -18.79 -30.01 4.78
C ILE A 25 -17.62 -30.69 5.51
N HIS A 26 -17.62 -32.02 5.48
CA HIS A 26 -16.43 -32.82 5.70
C HIS A 26 -15.45 -32.66 4.53
N ASN A 27 -14.17 -32.70 4.88
CA ASN A 27 -12.99 -32.79 4.03
C ASN A 27 -13.24 -33.44 2.66
N ASN A 28 -12.90 -32.73 1.58
CA ASN A 28 -12.31 -33.38 0.41
C ASN A 28 -11.41 -32.43 -0.37
N ASN A 29 -10.11 -32.71 -0.30
CA ASN A 29 -9.10 -32.22 -1.22
C ASN A 29 -9.38 -32.83 -2.60
N ASN A 30 -10.06 -32.08 -3.49
CA ASN A 30 -10.05 -32.39 -4.91
C ASN A 30 -10.04 -31.09 -5.72
N ARG A 31 -8.94 -30.88 -6.45
CA ARG A 31 -8.79 -29.85 -7.46
C ARG A 31 -9.69 -30.23 -8.64
N PRO A 32 -10.68 -29.41 -9.08
CA PRO A 32 -11.55 -29.83 -10.16
C PRO A 32 -10.85 -29.66 -11.51
N SER A 33 -10.82 -30.76 -12.28
CA SER A 33 -10.60 -30.75 -13.73
C SER A 33 -11.80 -30.12 -14.45
N PRO A 34 -11.63 -29.54 -15.65
CA PRO A 34 -12.69 -28.82 -16.34
C PRO A 34 -13.64 -29.80 -17.04
N SER A 35 -14.64 -30.33 -16.33
CA SER A 35 -15.75 -31.04 -16.95
C SER A 35 -17.11 -30.66 -16.34
N SER A 36 -17.94 -30.07 -17.21
CA SER A 36 -19.42 -30.00 -17.20
C SER A 36 -20.18 -30.01 -15.85
N SER A 37 -20.13 -28.92 -15.08
CA SER A 37 -21.20 -28.64 -14.09
C SER A 37 -21.41 -27.16 -13.73
N TYR A 38 -20.98 -26.22 -14.59
CA TYR A 38 -21.07 -24.77 -14.34
C TYR A 38 -22.50 -24.19 -14.19
N TRP A 39 -23.54 -25.00 -14.39
CA TRP A 39 -24.94 -24.55 -14.43
C TRP A 39 -25.68 -24.59 -13.08
N LYS A 40 -25.02 -24.94 -11.96
CA LYS A 40 -25.69 -25.08 -10.64
C LYS A 40 -25.27 -24.08 -9.56
N ASN A 41 -24.39 -23.13 -9.86
CA ASN A 41 -23.92 -22.17 -8.86
C ASN A 41 -24.78 -20.90 -8.89
N SER A 42 -25.25 -20.42 -7.73
CA SER A 42 -25.94 -19.13 -7.64
C SER A 42 -25.01 -18.00 -8.11
N PRO A 43 -25.55 -16.86 -8.60
CA PRO A 43 -24.74 -15.71 -8.97
C PRO A 43 -23.80 -15.24 -7.84
N GLU A 44 -24.24 -15.34 -6.59
CA GLU A 44 -23.42 -15.07 -5.40
C GLU A 44 -22.23 -16.04 -5.28
N THR A 45 -22.46 -17.33 -5.51
CA THR A 45 -21.41 -18.36 -5.45
C THR A 45 -20.35 -18.10 -6.51
N LEU A 46 -20.78 -17.76 -7.73
CA LEU A 46 -19.89 -17.45 -8.84
C LEU A 46 -19.12 -16.14 -8.61
N LEU A 47 -19.77 -15.12 -8.03
CA LEU A 47 -19.12 -13.87 -7.63
C LEU A 47 -18.00 -14.15 -6.62
N ASN A 48 -18.31 -14.90 -5.55
CA ASN A 48 -17.33 -15.27 -4.53
C ASN A 48 -16.14 -16.06 -5.10
N PHE A 49 -16.40 -16.95 -6.06
CA PHE A 49 -15.34 -17.66 -6.78
C PHE A 49 -14.41 -16.68 -7.51
N TYR A 50 -14.95 -15.76 -8.32
CA TYR A 50 -14.11 -14.81 -9.05
C TYR A 50 -13.38 -13.83 -8.15
N LEU A 51 -14.00 -13.38 -7.05
CA LEU A 51 -13.34 -12.56 -6.04
C LEU A 51 -12.14 -13.26 -5.41
N LYS A 52 -12.25 -14.57 -5.15
CA LYS A 52 -11.13 -15.39 -4.67
C LYS A 52 -10.04 -15.50 -5.72
N GLU A 53 -10.39 -15.71 -6.97
CA GLU A 53 -9.41 -15.82 -8.06
C GLU A 53 -8.69 -14.50 -8.35
N VAL A 54 -9.35 -13.34 -8.20
CA VAL A 54 -8.68 -12.04 -8.24
C VAL A 54 -7.57 -11.97 -7.19
N LYS A 55 -7.85 -12.38 -5.95
CA LYS A 55 -6.85 -12.40 -4.86
C LYS A 55 -5.68 -13.32 -5.21
N ASN A 56 -5.98 -14.55 -5.64
CA ASN A 56 -4.96 -15.57 -5.97
C ASN A 56 -4.06 -15.16 -7.13
N THR A 57 -4.57 -14.34 -8.04
CA THR A 57 -3.87 -13.91 -9.25
C THR A 57 -3.37 -12.47 -9.20
N PHE A 58 -3.41 -11.79 -8.05
CA PHE A 58 -2.97 -10.40 -7.90
C PHE A 58 -1.43 -10.28 -7.94
N HIS A 59 -0.87 -10.46 -9.13
CA HIS A 59 0.56 -10.43 -9.38
C HIS A 59 0.84 -9.95 -10.81
N LYS A 60 1.99 -9.29 -11.04
CA LYS A 60 2.30 -8.69 -12.35
C LYS A 60 2.32 -9.72 -13.48
N GLN A 61 2.83 -10.93 -13.22
CA GLN A 61 2.92 -12.04 -14.16
C GLN A 61 1.54 -12.62 -14.53
N THR A 62 0.54 -12.48 -13.66
CA THR A 62 -0.82 -12.99 -13.87
C THR A 62 -1.84 -11.86 -14.08
N ALA A 63 -1.36 -10.66 -14.41
CA ALA A 63 -2.16 -9.45 -14.46
C ALA A 63 -3.37 -9.56 -15.40
N ASP A 64 -3.22 -10.16 -16.59
CA ASP A 64 -4.32 -10.29 -17.55
C ASP A 64 -5.44 -11.21 -17.02
N LYS A 65 -5.08 -12.32 -16.38
CA LYS A 65 -6.05 -13.22 -15.72
C LYS A 65 -6.75 -12.53 -14.55
N CYS A 66 -5.99 -11.77 -13.75
CA CYS A 66 -6.54 -11.00 -12.63
C CYS A 66 -7.57 -9.96 -13.11
N ILE A 67 -7.26 -9.25 -14.20
CA ILE A 67 -8.19 -8.32 -14.85
C ILE A 67 -9.42 -9.06 -15.36
N GLU A 68 -9.25 -10.20 -16.03
CA GLU A 68 -10.37 -11.00 -16.54
C GLU A 68 -11.34 -11.39 -15.42
N PHE A 69 -10.83 -11.91 -14.30
CA PHE A 69 -11.67 -12.25 -13.14
C PHE A 69 -12.36 -11.01 -12.56
N ALA A 70 -11.65 -9.89 -12.42
CA ALA A 70 -12.23 -8.65 -11.92
C ALA A 70 -13.34 -8.08 -12.82
N VAL A 71 -13.17 -8.17 -14.15
CA VAL A 71 -14.20 -7.82 -15.13
C VAL A 71 -15.41 -8.74 -15.00
N ARG A 72 -15.22 -10.05 -14.79
CA ARG A 72 -16.33 -10.98 -14.55
C ARG A 72 -17.10 -10.63 -13.28
N CYS A 73 -16.43 -10.23 -12.20
CA CYS A 73 -17.11 -9.75 -10.99
C CYS A 73 -17.99 -8.51 -11.24
N LEU A 74 -17.46 -7.52 -11.97
CA LEU A 74 -18.21 -6.30 -12.32
C LEU A 74 -19.41 -6.63 -13.23
N THR A 75 -19.20 -7.45 -14.24
CA THR A 75 -20.26 -7.86 -15.19
C THR A 75 -21.35 -8.64 -14.49
N LEU A 76 -20.98 -9.62 -13.65
CA LEU A 76 -21.94 -10.41 -12.89
C LEU A 76 -22.74 -9.53 -11.91
N THR A 77 -22.08 -8.56 -11.26
CA THR A 77 -22.77 -7.59 -10.40
C THR A 77 -23.83 -6.80 -11.17
N LYS A 78 -23.50 -6.33 -12.38
CA LYS A 78 -24.45 -5.59 -13.23
C LYS A 78 -25.62 -6.47 -13.69
N ILE A 79 -25.39 -7.74 -13.99
CA ILE A 79 -26.44 -8.66 -14.44
C ILE A 79 -27.35 -9.03 -13.25
N SER A 80 -26.77 -9.39 -12.11
CA SER A 80 -27.52 -9.92 -10.96
C SER A 80 -28.27 -8.85 -10.18
N TYR A 81 -27.69 -7.65 -10.05
CA TYR A 81 -28.25 -6.58 -9.22
C TYR A 81 -28.60 -5.32 -10.00
N GLY A 82 -28.46 -5.33 -11.33
CA GLY A 82 -28.66 -4.14 -12.16
C GLY A 82 -27.73 -2.98 -11.76
N TYR A 83 -28.19 -1.76 -11.99
CA TYR A 83 -27.51 -0.52 -11.58
C TYR A 83 -27.91 -0.03 -10.18
N THR A 84 -28.68 -0.83 -9.42
CA THR A 84 -29.28 -0.39 -8.15
C THR A 84 -28.38 -0.64 -6.94
N ASN A 85 -27.52 -1.68 -6.97
CA ASN A 85 -26.51 -1.92 -5.93
C ASN A 85 -25.25 -1.09 -6.19
N THR A 86 -25.37 0.23 -6.02
CA THR A 86 -24.30 1.19 -6.36
C THR A 86 -23.05 1.02 -5.50
N THR A 87 -23.18 0.61 -4.24
CA THR A 87 -22.03 0.28 -3.38
C THR A 87 -21.21 -0.86 -3.97
N LEU A 88 -21.85 -1.98 -4.34
CA LEU A 88 -21.13 -3.13 -4.89
C LEU A 88 -20.52 -2.83 -6.27
N LEU A 89 -21.21 -2.04 -7.09
CA LEU A 89 -20.64 -1.56 -8.36
C LEU A 89 -19.40 -0.68 -8.13
N ALA A 90 -19.45 0.22 -7.14
CA ALA A 90 -18.32 1.06 -6.79
C ALA A 90 -17.11 0.24 -6.32
N VAL A 91 -17.33 -0.80 -5.51
CA VAL A 91 -16.29 -1.74 -5.06
C VAL A 91 -15.59 -2.40 -6.26
N HIS A 92 -16.35 -2.95 -7.20
CA HIS A 92 -15.78 -3.64 -8.35
C HIS A 92 -15.04 -2.70 -9.31
N HIS A 93 -15.55 -1.48 -9.50
CA HIS A 93 -14.84 -0.45 -10.25
C HIS A 93 -13.52 -0.07 -9.55
N CYS A 94 -13.52 0.15 -8.23
CA CYS A 94 -12.30 0.47 -7.48
C CYS A 94 -11.27 -0.68 -7.52
N MET A 95 -11.74 -1.93 -7.43
CA MET A 95 -10.89 -3.11 -7.61
C MET A 95 -10.20 -3.10 -8.99
N LEU A 96 -10.93 -2.88 -10.08
CA LEU A 96 -10.35 -2.80 -11.42
C LEU A 96 -9.34 -1.65 -11.52
N ALA A 97 -9.66 -0.48 -10.97
CA ALA A 97 -8.75 0.66 -10.96
C ALA A 97 -7.41 0.32 -10.28
N LYS A 98 -7.47 -0.37 -9.13
CA LYS A 98 -6.30 -0.86 -8.38
C LYS A 98 -5.49 -1.86 -9.17
N ILE A 99 -6.14 -2.83 -9.82
CA ILE A 99 -5.48 -3.87 -10.63
C ILE A 99 -4.74 -3.22 -11.81
N TYR A 100 -5.42 -2.35 -12.56
CA TYR A 100 -4.82 -1.62 -13.68
C TYR A 100 -3.62 -0.80 -13.24
N TRP A 101 -3.69 -0.17 -12.07
CA TRP A 101 -2.59 0.62 -11.53
C TRP A 101 -1.42 -0.26 -11.09
N LYS A 102 -1.65 -1.18 -10.16
CA LYS A 102 -0.59 -1.93 -9.49
C LYS A 102 0.05 -3.00 -10.37
N LEU A 103 -0.71 -3.60 -11.28
CA LEU A 103 -0.22 -4.74 -12.07
C LEU A 103 0.21 -4.35 -13.49
N LYS A 104 -0.40 -3.32 -14.08
CA LYS A 104 -0.12 -2.90 -15.47
C LYS A 104 0.35 -1.46 -15.63
N ASN A 105 0.24 -0.63 -14.58
CA ASN A 105 0.55 0.81 -14.63
C ASN A 105 -0.23 1.56 -15.73
N LEU A 106 -1.51 1.24 -15.90
CA LEU A 106 -2.37 1.78 -16.95
C LEU A 106 -3.20 2.98 -16.45
N SER A 107 -2.61 4.18 -16.56
CA SER A 107 -3.16 5.43 -16.01
C SER A 107 -4.61 5.74 -16.42
N ASN A 108 -4.95 5.61 -17.71
CA ASN A 108 -6.29 5.96 -18.21
C ASN A 108 -7.36 5.04 -17.62
N GLN A 109 -7.15 3.73 -17.72
CA GLN A 109 -8.07 2.72 -17.19
C GLN A 109 -8.21 2.84 -15.66
N THR A 110 -7.10 3.12 -14.95
CA THR A 110 -7.15 3.40 -13.51
C THR A 110 -8.04 4.60 -13.22
N CYS A 111 -7.87 5.72 -13.93
CA CYS A 111 -8.69 6.91 -13.74
C CYS A 111 -10.17 6.68 -14.07
N ASP A 112 -10.47 6.03 -15.20
CA ASP A 112 -11.84 5.79 -15.64
C ASP A 112 -12.61 4.94 -14.62
N HIS A 113 -12.00 3.85 -14.16
CA HIS A 113 -12.61 2.99 -13.15
C HIS A 113 -12.71 3.65 -11.78
N ALA A 114 -11.68 4.39 -11.32
CA ALA A 114 -11.75 5.08 -10.03
C ALA A 114 -12.78 6.23 -10.03
N LYS A 115 -12.92 6.96 -11.14
CA LYS A 115 -13.97 7.98 -11.30
C LYS A 115 -15.36 7.35 -11.32
N ALA A 116 -15.53 6.24 -12.04
CA ALA A 116 -16.79 5.49 -12.04
C ALA A 116 -17.16 5.00 -10.63
N ALA A 117 -16.21 4.50 -9.85
CA ALA A 117 -16.44 4.12 -8.46
C ALA A 117 -16.96 5.30 -7.62
N LEU A 118 -16.30 6.46 -7.69
CA LEU A 118 -16.75 7.68 -7.02
C LEU A 118 -18.14 8.12 -7.49
N GLN A 119 -18.43 7.99 -8.80
CA GLN A 119 -19.74 8.33 -9.36
C GLN A 119 -20.84 7.43 -8.76
N TYR A 120 -20.64 6.12 -8.71
CA TYR A 120 -21.61 5.20 -8.09
C TYR A 120 -21.83 5.50 -6.60
N LEU A 121 -20.80 5.93 -5.87
CA LEU A 121 -20.96 6.37 -4.48
C LEU A 121 -21.77 7.67 -4.35
N THR A 122 -21.75 8.55 -5.37
CA THR A 122 -22.59 9.77 -5.39
C THR A 122 -24.01 9.52 -5.88
N LEU A 123 -24.21 8.48 -6.70
CA LEU A 123 -25.51 7.97 -7.12
C LEU A 123 -26.10 7.14 -5.97
N LEU A 124 -26.38 7.77 -4.83
CA LEU A 124 -27.17 7.11 -3.79
C LEU A 124 -28.60 6.89 -4.32
N PRO A 125 -29.22 5.73 -4.09
CA PRO A 125 -30.63 5.56 -4.39
C PRO A 125 -31.43 6.60 -3.60
N THR A 126 -31.99 7.59 -4.31
CA THR A 126 -33.13 8.34 -3.78
C THR A 126 -34.28 7.36 -3.60
N LYS A 127 -34.58 7.05 -2.33
CA LYS A 127 -35.81 6.40 -1.87
C LYS A 127 -36.00 4.94 -2.28
N GLY A 128 -35.58 4.07 -1.37
CA GLY A 128 -36.04 2.69 -1.23
C GLY A 128 -35.51 2.17 0.10
N LYS A 129 -36.11 2.59 1.22
CA LYS A 129 -35.72 2.17 2.57
C LYS A 129 -36.00 0.67 2.75
N LEU A 130 -35.05 -0.18 2.35
CA LEU A 130 -34.78 -1.37 3.14
C LEU A 130 -34.04 -0.85 4.38
N GLN A 131 -34.70 -0.89 5.54
CA GLN A 131 -34.04 -0.63 6.80
C GLN A 131 -33.03 -1.76 7.03
N LEU A 132 -31.78 -1.51 6.66
CA LEU A 132 -30.66 -2.32 7.13
C LEU A 132 -30.62 -2.22 8.65
N ASP A 133 -30.21 -3.30 9.32
CA ASP A 133 -29.91 -3.20 10.74
C ASP A 133 -28.69 -2.30 10.96
N ALA A 134 -28.48 -1.88 12.21
CA ALA A 134 -27.43 -0.92 12.54
C ALA A 134 -26.01 -1.45 12.22
N SER A 135 -25.80 -2.77 12.29
CA SER A 135 -24.52 -3.41 11.92
C SER A 135 -24.27 -3.38 10.43
N GLU A 136 -25.24 -3.79 9.62
CA GLU A 136 -25.17 -3.82 8.16
C GLU A 136 -24.99 -2.41 7.59
N GLN A 137 -25.67 -1.42 8.16
CA GLN A 137 -25.49 -0.02 7.78
C GLN A 137 -24.07 0.49 8.10
N THR A 138 -23.50 0.09 9.24
CA THR A 138 -22.14 0.47 9.63
C THR A 138 -21.11 -0.14 8.69
N GLU A 139 -21.27 -1.42 8.35
CA GLU A 139 -20.40 -2.13 7.41
C GLU A 139 -20.47 -1.52 6.00
N GLN A 140 -21.67 -1.22 5.51
CA GLN A 140 -21.86 -0.57 4.22
C GLN A 140 -21.20 0.82 4.18
N ASN A 141 -21.40 1.64 5.22
CA ASN A 141 -20.80 2.96 5.31
C ASN A 141 -19.26 2.88 5.31
N LEU A 142 -18.71 1.89 6.02
CA LEU A 142 -17.27 1.65 6.05
C LEU A 142 -16.75 1.23 4.67
N GLN A 143 -17.46 0.34 3.97
CA GLN A 143 -17.10 -0.08 2.63
C GLN A 143 -17.10 1.10 1.65
N GLN A 144 -18.16 1.92 1.66
CA GLN A 144 -18.24 3.13 0.84
C GLN A 144 -17.10 4.11 1.15
N LEU A 145 -16.77 4.31 2.43
CA LEU A 145 -15.65 5.16 2.83
C LEU A 145 -14.33 4.65 2.27
N ASN A 146 -14.03 3.36 2.39
CA ASN A 146 -12.77 2.80 1.88
C ASN A 146 -12.69 2.88 0.35
N VAL A 147 -13.79 2.58 -0.35
CA VAL A 147 -13.84 2.72 -1.82
C VAL A 147 -13.60 4.17 -2.24
N ALA A 148 -14.17 5.14 -1.52
CA ALA A 148 -13.94 6.56 -1.80
C ALA A 148 -12.47 6.96 -1.58
N LEU A 149 -11.88 6.55 -0.45
CA LEU A 149 -10.48 6.87 -0.13
C LEU A 149 -9.52 6.21 -1.13
N GLU A 150 -9.69 4.93 -1.43
CA GLU A 150 -8.84 4.21 -2.39
C GLU A 150 -8.98 4.77 -3.81
N SER A 151 -10.20 5.11 -4.25
CA SER A 151 -10.41 5.74 -5.56
C SER A 151 -9.73 7.11 -5.66
N MET A 152 -9.80 7.94 -4.60
CA MET A 152 -9.09 9.23 -4.57
C MET A 152 -7.57 9.05 -4.52
N LEU A 153 -7.08 8.02 -3.81
CA LEU A 153 -5.66 7.66 -3.81
C LEU A 153 -5.18 7.33 -5.23
N LEU A 154 -5.89 6.44 -5.92
CA LEU A 154 -5.53 5.98 -7.26
C LEU A 154 -5.55 7.13 -8.28
N ILE A 155 -6.60 7.96 -8.28
CA ILE A 155 -6.65 9.15 -9.16
C ILE A 155 -5.49 10.08 -8.84
N GLY A 156 -5.25 10.37 -7.55
CA GLY A 156 -4.16 11.25 -7.15
C GLY A 156 -2.78 10.72 -7.57
N GLN A 157 -2.54 9.41 -7.46
CA GLN A 157 -1.30 8.76 -7.91
C GLN A 157 -1.12 8.86 -9.43
N VAL A 158 -2.18 8.65 -10.22
CA VAL A 158 -2.13 8.87 -11.67
C VAL A 158 -1.81 10.34 -12.01
N GLN A 159 -2.43 11.29 -11.31
CA GLN A 159 -2.13 12.71 -11.53
C GLN A 159 -0.68 13.07 -11.14
N HIS A 160 -0.16 12.48 -10.07
CA HIS A 160 1.25 12.62 -9.70
C HIS A 160 2.17 12.16 -10.84
N THR A 161 1.94 10.96 -11.39
CA THR A 161 2.78 10.42 -12.46
C THR A 161 2.70 11.24 -13.75
N ASN A 162 1.58 11.93 -13.97
CA ASN A 162 1.41 12.84 -15.08
C ASN A 162 1.99 14.24 -14.82
N GLY A 163 2.70 14.45 -13.71
CA GLY A 163 3.26 15.75 -13.31
C GLY A 163 2.23 16.76 -12.79
N GLN A 164 0.96 16.37 -12.65
CA GLN A 164 -0.14 17.22 -12.21
C GLN A 164 -0.22 17.25 -10.67
N TYR A 165 0.85 17.68 -10.01
CA TYR A 165 1.01 17.62 -8.55
C TYR A 165 -0.05 18.43 -7.78
N ALA A 166 -0.50 19.56 -8.33
CA ALA A 166 -1.54 20.38 -7.70
C ALA A 166 -2.90 19.66 -7.69
N GLU A 167 -3.29 19.06 -8.81
CA GLU A 167 -4.54 18.31 -8.92
C GLU A 167 -4.46 17.01 -8.12
N SER A 168 -3.31 16.33 -8.13
CA SER A 168 -3.02 15.18 -7.25
C SER A 168 -3.28 15.52 -5.78
N ASN A 169 -2.72 16.64 -5.30
CA ASN A 169 -2.95 17.13 -3.94
C ASN A 169 -4.41 17.46 -3.63
N ARG A 170 -5.21 17.87 -4.62
CA ARG A 170 -6.64 18.14 -4.44
C ARG A 170 -7.38 16.85 -4.03
N PHE A 171 -7.09 15.73 -4.67
CA PHE A 171 -7.67 14.43 -4.33
C PHE A 171 -7.24 13.96 -2.93
N PHE A 172 -5.94 14.01 -2.62
CA PHE A 172 -5.45 13.56 -1.31
C PHE A 172 -5.98 14.43 -0.16
N LYS A 173 -6.04 15.75 -0.32
CA LYS A 173 -6.62 16.65 0.70
C LYS A 173 -8.13 16.40 0.87
N ARG A 174 -8.86 16.15 -0.22
CA ARG A 174 -10.29 15.78 -0.16
C ARG A 174 -10.48 14.46 0.59
N ALA A 175 -9.63 13.47 0.36
CA ALA A 175 -9.66 12.20 1.08
C ALA A 175 -9.38 12.37 2.59
N LEU A 176 -8.39 13.21 2.96
CA LEU A 176 -8.12 13.53 4.37
C LEU A 176 -9.30 14.25 5.05
N ILE A 177 -10.00 15.15 4.35
CA ILE A 177 -11.22 15.81 4.87
C ILE A 177 -12.32 14.77 5.08
N LEU A 178 -12.52 13.86 4.11
CA LEU A 178 -13.53 12.80 4.20
C LEU A 178 -13.24 11.87 5.38
N LEU A 179 -11.98 11.47 5.56
CA LEU A 179 -11.55 10.63 6.69
C LEU A 179 -11.80 11.33 8.03
N ARG A 180 -11.47 12.62 8.15
CA ARG A 180 -11.71 13.39 9.39
C ARG A 180 -13.19 13.49 9.73
N ARG A 181 -14.06 13.70 8.73
CA ARG A 181 -15.51 13.77 8.92
C ARG A 181 -16.13 12.46 9.38
N ASN A 182 -15.49 11.32 9.09
CA ASN A 182 -15.96 9.99 9.45
C ASN A 182 -15.19 9.36 10.61
N LYS A 183 -14.40 10.14 11.37
CA LYS A 183 -13.53 9.62 12.44
C LYS A 183 -14.31 8.81 13.49
N SER A 184 -15.51 9.26 13.87
CA SER A 184 -16.37 8.58 14.85
C SER A 184 -16.94 7.25 14.34
N ASN A 185 -16.95 7.02 13.03
CA ASN A 185 -17.58 5.87 12.39
C ASN A 185 -16.56 4.79 12.01
N LEU A 186 -15.26 5.03 12.30
CA LEU A 186 -14.22 4.05 12.00
C LEU A 186 -14.20 2.99 13.11
N PRO A 187 -14.21 1.69 12.75
CA PRO A 187 -14.29 0.60 13.73
C PRO A 187 -13.02 0.48 14.57
N ASN A 188 -11.90 1.02 14.11
CA ASN A 188 -10.64 1.05 14.84
C ASN A 188 -9.76 2.23 14.41
N GLU A 189 -8.84 2.60 15.31
CA GLU A 189 -7.87 3.67 15.08
C GLU A 189 -6.84 3.31 13.99
N LYS A 190 -6.52 2.03 13.83
CA LYS A 190 -5.49 1.56 12.91
C LYS A 190 -5.82 1.80 11.44
N LEU A 191 -7.09 1.68 11.04
CA LEU A 191 -7.53 2.03 9.69
C LEU A 191 -7.39 3.53 9.44
N ALA A 192 -7.69 4.37 10.45
CA ALA A 192 -7.48 5.80 10.36
C ALA A 192 -5.99 6.12 10.19
N GLN A 193 -5.12 5.50 11.01
CA GLN A 193 -3.67 5.64 10.97
C GLN A 193 -3.08 5.23 9.61
N TYR A 194 -3.57 4.12 9.03
CA TYR A 194 -3.20 3.69 7.68
C TYR A 194 -3.48 4.80 6.65
N TRP A 195 -4.73 5.24 6.53
CA TRP A 195 -5.10 6.24 5.54
C TRP A 195 -4.43 7.60 5.77
N LEU A 196 -4.28 8.02 7.03
CA LEU A 196 -3.56 9.26 7.37
C LEU A 196 -2.12 9.18 6.90
N THR A 197 -1.41 8.09 7.22
CA THR A 197 -0.01 7.92 6.80
C THR A 197 0.08 7.87 5.28
N GLU A 198 -0.78 7.07 4.63
CA GLU A 198 -0.80 6.87 3.18
C GLU A 198 -0.94 8.20 2.42
N PHE A 199 -1.93 9.03 2.76
CA PHE A 199 -2.17 10.31 2.10
C PHE A 199 -1.12 11.37 2.45
N ASN A 200 -0.62 11.41 3.68
CA ASN A 200 0.43 12.38 4.01
C ASN A 200 1.72 12.06 3.24
N CYS A 201 2.10 10.79 3.08
CA CYS A 201 3.24 10.39 2.24
C CYS A 201 3.08 10.85 0.78
N GLU A 202 1.90 10.66 0.18
CA GLU A 202 1.63 11.13 -1.18
C GLU A 202 1.72 12.65 -1.33
N ILE A 203 1.18 13.39 -0.36
CA ILE A 203 1.23 14.86 -0.36
C ILE A 203 2.67 15.36 -0.21
N ILE A 204 3.50 14.69 0.62
CA ILE A 204 4.92 15.02 0.76
C ILE A 204 5.61 14.92 -0.60
N MET A 205 5.45 13.80 -1.32
CA MET A 205 6.07 13.60 -2.63
C MET A 205 5.67 14.72 -3.61
N ASN A 206 4.39 15.09 -3.65
CA ASN A 206 3.91 16.20 -4.48
C ASN A 206 4.54 17.54 -4.09
N TYR A 207 4.64 17.84 -2.80
CA TYR A 207 5.22 19.10 -2.34
C TYR A 207 6.72 19.18 -2.57
N LEU A 208 7.45 18.08 -2.44
CA LEU A 208 8.88 18.02 -2.81
C LEU A 208 9.07 18.34 -4.30
N ASN A 209 8.26 17.75 -5.18
CA ASN A 209 8.26 18.06 -6.61
C ASN A 209 7.87 19.52 -6.92
N LEU A 210 6.96 20.11 -6.14
CA LEU A 210 6.57 21.51 -6.23
C LEU A 210 7.52 22.47 -5.52
N ASN A 211 8.66 22.01 -5.01
CA ASN A 211 9.64 22.83 -4.29
C ASN A 211 9.12 23.43 -2.97
N LYS A 212 8.05 22.89 -2.37
CA LYS A 212 7.40 23.38 -1.14
C LYS A 212 7.85 22.58 0.09
N ILE A 213 9.09 22.77 0.51
CA ILE A 213 9.73 21.97 1.57
C ILE A 213 9.04 22.13 2.93
N GLU A 214 8.66 23.35 3.33
CA GLU A 214 8.00 23.58 4.62
C GLU A 214 6.61 22.94 4.69
N ASP A 215 5.84 23.01 3.59
CA ASP A 215 4.57 22.30 3.49
C ASP A 215 4.78 20.78 3.58
N ALA A 216 5.78 20.25 2.87
CA ALA A 216 6.15 18.83 2.96
C ALA A 216 6.53 18.43 4.40
N LYS A 217 7.29 19.27 5.12
CA LYS A 217 7.71 19.02 6.51
C LYS A 217 6.53 18.91 7.47
N GLN A 218 5.51 19.77 7.32
CA GLN A 218 4.29 19.67 8.12
C GLN A 218 3.58 18.33 7.91
N HIS A 219 3.50 17.84 6.67
CA HIS A 219 2.90 16.55 6.36
C HIS A 219 3.76 15.38 6.83
N LEU A 220 5.09 15.50 6.82
CA LEU A 220 5.99 14.50 7.37
C LEU A 220 5.81 14.32 8.87
N ASN A 221 5.66 15.42 9.62
CA ASN A 221 5.38 15.37 11.05
C ASN A 221 4.05 14.66 11.33
N ARG A 222 3.01 14.94 10.54
CA ARG A 222 1.71 14.26 10.65
C ARG A 222 1.82 12.77 10.35
N ALA A 223 2.50 12.37 9.26
CA ALA A 223 2.68 10.97 8.90
C ALA A 223 3.46 10.19 9.97
N THR A 224 4.48 10.81 10.57
CA THR A 224 5.25 10.21 11.66
C THR A 224 4.38 10.02 12.91
N ALA A 225 3.58 11.02 13.27
CA ALA A 225 2.74 10.98 14.47
C ALA A 225 1.58 9.97 14.37
N THR A 226 1.20 9.56 13.16
CA THR A 226 0.08 8.62 12.91
C THR A 226 0.55 7.23 12.46
N LEU A 227 1.85 6.94 12.54
CA LEU A 227 2.40 5.66 12.09
C LEU A 227 1.89 4.52 13.00
N ASP A 228 1.20 3.54 12.40
CA ASP A 228 1.02 2.23 13.03
C ASP A 228 2.27 1.39 12.74
N GLU A 229 3.13 1.23 13.75
CA GLU A 229 4.40 0.51 13.65
C GLU A 229 4.23 -0.96 13.23
N ASN A 230 3.05 -1.54 13.45
CA ASN A 230 2.72 -2.91 13.03
C ASN A 230 2.32 -2.99 11.55
N ASN A 231 2.04 -1.86 10.90
CA ASN A 231 1.68 -1.82 9.49
C ASN A 231 2.92 -1.64 8.62
N ILE A 232 3.56 -2.77 8.31
CA ILE A 232 4.82 -2.83 7.56
C ILE A 232 4.77 -2.05 6.24
N ASP A 233 3.69 -2.13 5.47
CA ASP A 233 3.59 -1.38 4.20
C ASP A 233 3.62 0.15 4.42
N SER A 234 2.91 0.64 5.45
CA SER A 234 2.93 2.06 5.82
C SER A 234 4.31 2.49 6.31
N THR A 235 4.97 1.65 7.10
CA THR A 235 6.33 1.89 7.60
C THR A 235 7.33 1.98 6.44
N ILE A 236 7.32 1.01 5.53
CA ILE A 236 8.18 1.00 4.33
C ILE A 236 7.95 2.28 3.50
N LYS A 237 6.69 2.66 3.29
CA LYS A 237 6.35 3.88 2.53
C LYS A 237 6.85 5.14 3.21
N LEU A 238 6.67 5.26 4.53
CA LEU A 238 7.12 6.42 5.29
C LEU A 238 8.64 6.55 5.28
N ILE A 239 9.37 5.46 5.50
CA ILE A 239 10.85 5.45 5.45
C ILE A 239 11.33 5.88 4.07
N SER A 240 10.77 5.31 3.00
CA SER A 240 11.10 5.69 1.61
C SER A 240 10.86 7.18 1.37
N THR A 241 9.74 7.71 1.91
CA THR A 241 9.40 9.14 1.80
C THR A 241 10.37 10.03 2.58
N ILE A 242 10.85 9.59 3.74
CA ILE A 242 11.87 10.31 4.54
C ILE A 242 13.21 10.35 3.80
N ILE A 243 13.63 9.24 3.18
CA ILE A 243 14.85 9.21 2.36
C ILE A 243 14.73 10.20 1.19
N LEU A 244 13.61 10.19 0.48
CA LEU A 244 13.34 11.14 -0.61
C LEU A 244 13.38 12.59 -0.13
N PHE A 245 12.86 12.85 1.07
CA PHE A 245 12.93 14.17 1.70
C PHE A 245 14.39 14.58 1.91
N GLY A 246 15.21 13.72 2.53
CA GLY A 246 16.63 13.95 2.75
C GLY A 246 17.42 14.14 1.45
N ASP A 247 17.14 13.34 0.42
CA ASP A 247 17.78 13.48 -0.90
C ASP A 247 17.43 14.83 -1.55
N THR A 248 16.18 15.28 -1.39
CA THR A 248 15.71 16.55 -1.93
C THR A 248 16.35 17.73 -1.21
N THR A 249 16.52 17.67 0.10
CA THR A 249 17.21 18.74 0.85
C THR A 249 18.71 18.74 0.61
N ASN A 250 19.35 17.57 0.51
CA ASN A 250 20.80 17.47 0.24
C ASN A 250 21.18 18.08 -1.12
N LYS A 251 20.40 17.79 -2.17
CA LYS A 251 20.59 18.38 -3.51
C LYS A 251 20.54 19.91 -3.52
N ARG A 252 19.91 20.52 -2.52
CA ARG A 252 19.75 21.97 -2.38
C ARG A 252 20.80 22.63 -1.48
N GLN A 253 21.87 21.88 -1.14
CA GLN A 253 23.00 22.33 -0.33
C GLN A 253 22.69 22.68 1.14
N ASP A 254 21.48 22.38 1.62
CA ASP A 254 21.18 22.36 3.07
C ASP A 254 21.62 21.02 3.66
N LYS A 255 22.93 20.77 3.65
CA LYS A 255 23.53 19.48 4.04
C LYS A 255 23.26 19.10 5.49
N SER A 256 23.28 20.09 6.40
CA SER A 256 23.01 19.85 7.83
C SER A 256 21.57 19.40 8.07
N SER A 257 20.61 19.81 7.23
CA SER A 257 19.22 19.33 7.31
C SER A 257 19.03 17.90 6.80
N ALA A 258 19.84 17.40 5.86
CA ALA A 258 19.62 16.10 5.23
C ALA A 258 19.94 14.92 6.17
N ALA A 259 21.03 15.05 6.94
CA ALA A 259 21.49 14.01 7.86
C ALA A 259 20.43 13.59 8.88
N GLN A 260 19.63 14.54 9.39
CA GLN A 260 18.56 14.25 10.36
C GLN A 260 17.48 13.32 9.77
N TYR A 261 17.21 13.43 8.47
CA TYR A 261 16.21 12.60 7.80
C TYR A 261 16.73 11.19 7.58
N TYR A 262 17.99 11.03 7.16
CA TYR A 262 18.59 9.70 7.03
C TYR A 262 18.72 8.99 8.37
N LYS A 263 19.10 9.71 9.44
CA LYS A 263 19.11 9.17 10.79
C LYS A 263 17.73 8.69 11.23
N LYS A 264 16.69 9.51 11.00
CA LYS A 264 15.31 9.14 11.28
C LYS A 264 14.84 7.93 10.47
N ALA A 265 15.19 7.85 9.19
CA ALA A 265 14.90 6.68 8.36
C ALA A 265 15.58 5.40 8.91
N LEU A 266 16.84 5.51 9.32
CA LEU A 266 17.60 4.42 9.93
C LEU A 266 16.98 3.96 11.25
N GLU A 267 16.51 4.87 12.11
CA GLU A 267 15.85 4.53 13.37
C GLU A 267 14.54 3.75 13.18
N LEU A 268 13.80 4.05 12.11
CA LEU A 268 12.55 3.36 11.79
C LEU A 268 12.78 1.94 11.23
N THR A 269 14.01 1.56 10.85
CA THR A 269 14.29 0.21 10.34
C THR A 269 14.03 -0.89 11.37
N LYS A 270 14.07 -0.57 12.67
CA LYS A 270 13.73 -1.50 13.76
C LYS A 270 12.35 -2.14 13.62
N PHE A 271 11.42 -1.48 12.92
CA PHE A 271 10.07 -1.99 12.68
C PHE A 271 9.97 -2.95 11.50
N ILE A 272 10.97 -2.95 10.61
CA ILE A 272 11.02 -3.83 9.42
C ILE A 272 12.13 -4.88 9.50
N GLN A 273 12.96 -4.87 10.54
CA GLN A 273 14.13 -5.75 10.67
C GLN A 273 13.83 -7.25 10.71
N ASN A 274 12.59 -7.64 11.00
CA ASN A 274 12.16 -9.04 11.02
C ASN A 274 11.46 -9.46 9.72
N GLN A 275 11.27 -8.54 8.78
CA GLN A 275 10.60 -8.81 7.51
C GLN A 275 11.58 -9.43 6.53
N ARG A 276 11.13 -10.48 5.85
CA ARG A 276 11.98 -11.27 4.95
C ARG A 276 11.69 -11.04 3.48
N ASP A 277 11.01 -9.95 3.10
CA ASP A 277 10.64 -9.69 1.70
C ASP A 277 11.61 -8.76 0.97
N ILE A 278 11.75 -8.95 -0.34
CA ILE A 278 12.65 -8.16 -1.21
C ILE A 278 12.45 -6.64 -1.06
N ARG A 279 11.22 -6.14 -0.86
CA ARG A 279 10.98 -4.70 -0.73
C ARG A 279 11.63 -4.12 0.53
N THR A 280 11.67 -4.90 1.60
CA THR A 280 12.35 -4.54 2.83
C THR A 280 13.86 -4.50 2.62
N ALA A 281 14.43 -5.50 1.92
CA ALA A 281 15.84 -5.54 1.57
C ALA A 281 16.26 -4.34 0.69
N ASP A 282 15.47 -4.03 -0.35
CA ASP A 282 15.69 -2.87 -1.22
C ASP A 282 15.70 -1.57 -0.42
N LEU A 283 14.77 -1.43 0.54
CA LEU A 283 14.69 -0.27 1.41
C LEU A 283 15.91 -0.15 2.35
N MET A 284 16.35 -1.24 2.95
CA MET A 284 17.55 -1.27 3.81
C MET A 284 18.79 -0.82 3.04
N VAL A 285 19.00 -1.32 1.82
CA VAL A 285 20.09 -0.89 0.93
C VAL A 285 19.99 0.61 0.61
N ASN A 286 18.79 1.10 0.32
CA ASN A 286 18.57 2.52 0.01
C ASN A 286 18.86 3.44 1.21
N ILE A 287 18.50 3.02 2.42
CA ILE A 287 18.85 3.76 3.65
C ILE A 287 20.35 3.86 3.77
N VAL A 288 21.06 2.74 3.63
CA VAL A 288 22.53 2.71 3.71
C VAL A 288 23.16 3.64 2.69
N ARG A 289 22.71 3.57 1.43
CA ARG A 289 23.21 4.46 0.36
C ARG A 289 22.93 5.94 0.64
N ALA A 290 21.78 6.27 1.22
CA ALA A 290 21.44 7.64 1.57
C ALA A 290 22.29 8.13 2.76
N SER A 291 22.48 7.25 3.73
CA SER A 291 23.21 7.45 4.97
C SER A 291 24.72 7.64 4.76
N THR A 292 25.36 6.91 3.83
CA THR A 292 26.80 7.04 3.54
C THR A 292 27.18 8.33 2.83
N LYS A 293 26.21 9.08 2.28
CA LYS A 293 26.47 10.41 1.70
C LYS A 293 26.91 11.43 2.75
N GLU A 294 26.61 11.18 4.02
CA GLU A 294 26.93 12.06 5.15
C GLU A 294 27.94 11.37 6.07
N LYS A 295 28.91 12.12 6.62
CA LYS A 295 29.88 11.58 7.59
C LYS A 295 29.14 11.11 8.85
N GLN A 296 29.09 9.79 9.07
CA GLN A 296 28.28 9.19 10.12
C GLN A 296 29.01 9.02 11.44
N GLN A 297 28.25 8.93 12.53
CA GLN A 297 28.77 8.55 13.84
C GLN A 297 29.00 7.03 13.90
N GLN A 298 29.91 6.60 14.77
CA GLN A 298 30.31 5.19 14.88
C GLN A 298 29.15 4.24 15.29
N GLN A 299 28.16 4.74 16.04
CA GLN A 299 26.97 3.96 16.38
C GLN A 299 26.04 3.74 15.16
N ASP A 300 26.03 4.67 14.21
CA ASP A 300 25.23 4.54 13.00
C ASP A 300 25.88 3.52 12.04
N PHE A 301 27.21 3.43 12.03
CA PHE A 301 27.97 2.45 11.24
C PHE A 301 27.53 1.00 11.50
N LEU A 302 27.43 0.58 12.76
CA LEU A 302 27.00 -0.77 13.12
C LEU A 302 25.59 -1.08 12.63
N LYS A 303 24.68 -0.10 12.70
CA LYS A 303 23.31 -0.25 12.20
C LYS A 303 23.28 -0.33 10.67
N LEU A 304 24.08 0.46 9.97
CA LEU A 304 24.18 0.41 8.51
C LEU A 304 24.70 -0.95 8.04
N ARG A 305 25.74 -1.47 8.70
CA ARG A 305 26.28 -2.78 8.42
C ARG A 305 25.24 -3.88 8.62
N HIS A 306 24.52 -3.86 9.75
CA HIS A 306 23.44 -4.80 10.02
C HIS A 306 22.34 -4.74 8.94
N CYS A 307 21.98 -3.55 8.45
CA CYS A 307 21.01 -3.39 7.37
C CYS A 307 21.47 -4.08 6.07
N LEU A 308 22.75 -3.96 5.69
CA LEU A 308 23.28 -4.62 4.49
C LEU A 308 23.37 -6.13 4.65
N GLU A 309 23.89 -6.61 5.78
CA GLU A 309 24.00 -8.04 6.06
C GLU A 309 22.61 -8.69 6.02
N HIS A 310 21.60 -8.04 6.61
CA HIS A 310 20.23 -8.51 6.59
C HIS A 310 19.61 -8.48 5.18
N ALA A 311 19.80 -7.39 4.43
CA ALA A 311 19.32 -7.29 3.04
C ALA A 311 19.94 -8.37 2.15
N MET A 312 21.24 -8.65 2.31
CA MET A 312 21.93 -9.72 1.60
C MET A 312 21.38 -11.10 1.93
N THR A 313 21.09 -11.39 3.21
CA THR A 313 20.43 -12.65 3.59
C THR A 313 19.11 -12.82 2.84
N ILE A 314 18.27 -11.79 2.81
CA ILE A 314 16.99 -11.82 2.09
C ILE A 314 17.20 -12.06 0.59
N TYR A 315 18.13 -11.35 -0.06
CA TYR A 315 18.39 -11.52 -1.49
C TYR A 315 18.88 -12.94 -1.82
N ILE A 316 19.82 -13.48 -1.03
CA ILE A 316 20.34 -14.84 -1.22
C ILE A 316 19.21 -15.87 -1.08
N GLU A 317 18.36 -15.73 -0.06
CA GLU A 317 17.25 -16.63 0.20
C GLU A 317 16.15 -16.55 -0.88
N GLN A 318 15.82 -15.35 -1.37
CA GLN A 318 14.67 -15.16 -2.26
C GLN A 318 15.00 -15.21 -3.75
N LEU A 319 16.20 -14.81 -4.16
CA LEU A 319 16.57 -14.70 -5.58
C LEU A 319 17.24 -15.98 -6.10
N LEU A 320 17.88 -16.74 -5.22
CA LEU A 320 18.56 -18.01 -5.54
C LEU A 320 19.59 -17.88 -6.68
N ASP A 321 20.06 -16.66 -6.95
CA ASP A 321 21.07 -16.33 -7.95
C ASP A 321 22.08 -15.38 -7.31
N SER A 322 23.28 -15.89 -7.02
CA SER A 322 24.36 -15.13 -6.41
C SER A 322 24.95 -14.05 -7.32
N THR A 323 24.58 -14.06 -8.61
CA THR A 323 24.99 -13.06 -9.60
C THR A 323 23.99 -11.90 -9.73
N ASP A 324 22.88 -11.91 -8.98
CA ASP A 324 21.91 -10.81 -9.01
C ASP A 324 22.57 -9.48 -8.63
N VAL A 325 22.30 -8.45 -9.44
CA VAL A 325 22.89 -7.11 -9.31
C VAL A 325 22.65 -6.52 -7.92
N ARG A 326 21.54 -6.84 -7.25
CA ARG A 326 21.25 -6.37 -5.89
C ARG A 326 22.20 -6.95 -4.84
N ILE A 327 22.59 -8.22 -4.99
CA ILE A 327 23.57 -8.87 -4.12
C ILE A 327 24.95 -8.25 -4.33
N ILE A 328 25.34 -8.04 -5.59
CA ILE A 328 26.62 -7.41 -5.94
C ILE A 328 26.68 -5.98 -5.41
N ASP A 329 25.61 -5.19 -5.58
CA ASP A 329 25.55 -3.81 -5.10
C ASP A 329 25.60 -3.73 -3.56
N ALA A 330 24.84 -4.58 -2.85
CA ALA A 330 24.88 -4.64 -1.39
C ALA A 330 26.28 -5.02 -0.86
N ASN A 331 26.95 -5.98 -1.50
CA ASN A 331 28.34 -6.35 -1.17
C ASN A 331 29.31 -5.19 -1.38
N ASN A 332 29.18 -4.46 -2.49
CA ASN A 332 30.03 -3.31 -2.78
C ASN A 332 29.83 -2.18 -1.75
N LEU A 333 28.60 -1.92 -1.33
CA LEU A 333 28.30 -0.97 -0.26
C LEU A 333 28.88 -1.41 1.08
N LEU A 334 28.80 -2.70 1.40
CA LEU A 334 29.35 -3.26 2.64
C LEU A 334 30.87 -3.12 2.68
N HIS A 335 31.54 -3.38 1.56
CA HIS A 335 32.98 -3.19 1.43
C HIS A 335 33.37 -1.72 1.63
N LYS A 336 32.68 -0.77 0.96
CA LYS A 336 32.92 0.67 1.11
C LYS A 336 32.79 1.13 2.56
N LEU A 337 31.72 0.69 3.24
CA LEU A 337 31.52 0.97 4.66
C LEU A 337 32.71 0.47 5.49
N ASN A 338 33.15 -0.78 5.30
CA ASN A 338 34.25 -1.34 6.07
C ASN A 338 35.57 -0.58 5.87
N VAL A 339 35.86 -0.10 4.65
CA VAL A 339 37.06 0.71 4.35
C VAL A 339 36.99 2.09 5.00
N GLU A 340 35.84 2.77 4.92
CA GLU A 340 35.67 4.10 5.54
C GLU A 340 35.80 4.05 7.08
N ASN A 341 35.46 2.91 7.70
CA ASN A 341 35.64 2.71 9.14
C ASN A 341 37.09 2.40 9.52
N SER A 342 37.87 1.72 8.65
CA SER A 342 39.30 1.49 8.93
C SER A 342 40.15 2.74 8.81
N ASP A 343 39.81 3.65 7.90
CA ASP A 343 40.53 4.93 7.70
C ASP A 343 40.21 5.97 8.78
N GLY A 344 39.14 5.77 9.55
CA GLY A 344 38.80 6.56 10.74
C GLY A 344 39.59 6.17 12.00
N VAL A 345 40.32 5.05 11.96
CA VAL A 345 41.24 4.63 13.03
C VAL A 345 42.64 5.11 12.68
N PHE A 346 42.92 6.40 12.92
CA PHE A 346 44.30 6.81 13.09
C PHE A 346 44.88 6.01 14.27
N PRO A 347 46.01 5.29 14.09
CA PRO A 347 46.63 4.61 15.20
C PRO A 347 47.21 5.68 16.12
N PHE A 348 46.58 5.88 17.28
CA PHE A 348 47.27 6.49 18.42
C PHE A 348 48.37 5.53 18.86
N TYR A 349 49.51 5.59 18.18
CA TYR A 349 50.80 5.22 18.74
C TYR A 349 51.54 6.50 19.14
N LYS A 350 51.29 6.95 20.38
CA LYS A 350 52.31 7.16 21.42
C LYS A 350 51.67 7.72 22.68
#